data_AF-A0A182MSF5-F1
#
_entry.id   AF-A0A182MSF5-F1
#
_cell.length_a   1.000
_cell.length_b   1.000
_cell.length_c   1.000
_cell.angle_alpha   90.00
_cell.angle_beta   90.00
_cell.angle_gamma   90.00
#
_symmetry.space_group_name_H-M   'P 1'
#
loop_
_entity.id
_entity.type
_entity.pdbx_description
1 polymer ?
#
loop_
_entity_poly.entity_id
_entity_poly.type
_entity_poly.pdbx_seq_one_letter_code
_entity_poly.pdbx_strand_id
1 'polypeptide(L)'
;MVMIFRLCHADLMDWFLGEDADEQRGHKVGGIYVEVLSPKGIRLWTAYNPDTELLGVELYVKYYGGRTEALECALCQNTTEPVDGKFMFEHPNLVARFGDVLQYTVITYDGATTMRHAVRRMFVREELIKPNDRCVCPGRELPGALRSPPSAEVDLLERMILRALGNRSRDCDSISNWLVLRAEPRNEQADLLEYVRTYLDLLLLRAKWRTLDAGGSGWTSVRPSALVVEVEDHAEGIAFQVRSTIEKLKMLDLMSFSGVIEDFDGVL
;
A
#
# COMPACT_ATOMS: atom_id res chain seq x y z
N MET A 1 13.35 33.89 -17.27
CA MET A 1 12.50 32.73 -16.95
C MET A 1 13.41 31.52 -16.94
N VAL A 2 13.90 31.15 -15.75
CA VAL A 2 14.87 30.05 -15.59
C VAL A 2 14.12 28.87 -14.99
N MET A 3 14.00 27.79 -15.76
CA MET A 3 13.51 26.51 -15.25
C MET A 3 14.60 25.91 -14.36
N ILE A 4 14.29 25.75 -13.08
CA ILE A 4 15.13 25.01 -12.14
C ILE A 4 14.65 23.55 -12.18
N PHE A 5 15.39 22.72 -12.89
CA PHE A 5 15.29 21.27 -12.73
C PHE A 5 15.85 20.90 -11.35
N ARG A 6 15.00 20.34 -10.48
CA ARG A 6 15.47 19.70 -9.25
C ARG A 6 16.09 18.35 -9.64
N LEU A 7 17.40 18.36 -9.85
CA LEU A 7 18.22 17.14 -9.88
C LEU A 7 18.32 16.60 -8.45
N CYS A 8 17.68 15.46 -8.18
CA CYS A 8 17.89 14.68 -6.95
C CYS A 8 19.29 14.07 -6.99
N HIS A 9 20.29 14.82 -6.53
CA HIS A 9 21.63 14.30 -6.27
C HIS A 9 21.55 13.32 -5.10
N ALA A 10 22.16 12.15 -5.24
CA ALA A 10 22.50 11.30 -4.10
C ALA A 10 23.58 12.03 -3.32
N ASP A 11 23.31 12.35 -2.05
CA ASP A 11 24.24 13.14 -1.24
C ASP A 11 25.46 12.28 -0.88
N LEU A 12 26.64 12.78 -1.26
CA LEU A 12 27.97 12.24 -0.92
C LEU A 12 28.15 12.02 0.60
N MET A 13 27.33 12.68 1.42
CA MET A 13 27.34 12.62 2.88
C MET A 13 26.74 11.33 3.46
N ASP A 14 25.91 10.58 2.72
CA ASP A 14 25.33 9.32 3.22
C ASP A 14 26.39 8.25 3.53
N TRP A 15 27.57 8.34 2.88
CA TRP A 15 28.70 7.43 3.15
C TRP A 15 29.49 7.81 4.41
N PHE A 16 29.49 9.09 4.78
CA PHE A 16 30.28 9.59 5.91
C PHE A 16 29.57 9.47 7.27
N LEU A 17 28.26 9.26 7.29
CA LEU A 17 27.44 9.20 8.52
C LEU A 17 27.16 7.76 9.01
N GLY A 18 27.61 6.73 8.30
CA GLY A 18 27.52 5.32 8.70
C GLY A 18 28.73 4.89 9.51
N GLU A 19 28.71 5.17 10.82
CA GLU A 19 29.80 4.86 11.74
C GLU A 19 29.61 3.47 12.38
N ASP A 20 29.87 2.41 11.60
CA ASP A 20 30.25 1.09 12.12
C ASP A 20 31.70 0.84 11.71
N ALA A 21 32.62 1.00 12.67
CA ALA A 21 34.07 0.95 12.46
C ALA A 21 34.63 -0.44 12.05
N ASP A 22 33.78 -1.47 12.05
CA ASP A 22 34.13 -2.86 11.73
C ASP A 22 33.74 -3.31 10.31
N GLU A 23 33.07 -2.46 9.50
CA GLU A 23 32.76 -2.83 8.11
C GLU A 23 34.02 -2.79 7.24
N GLN A 24 34.47 -4.00 6.85
CA GLN A 24 35.59 -4.25 5.95
C GLN A 24 35.42 -3.42 4.66
N ARG A 25 36.54 -2.85 4.20
CA ARG A 25 36.59 -2.00 3.00
C ARG A 25 35.92 -2.72 1.82
N GLY A 26 35.09 -2.01 1.04
CA GLY A 26 34.31 -2.60 -0.06
C GLY A 26 32.98 -3.24 0.31
N HIS A 27 32.69 -3.41 1.61
CA HIS A 27 31.41 -3.95 2.07
C HIS A 27 30.43 -2.92 2.64
N LYS A 28 30.83 -1.65 2.71
CA LYS A 28 29.98 -0.56 3.20
C LYS A 28 28.80 -0.29 2.28
N VAL A 29 27.59 -0.34 2.84
CA VAL A 29 26.33 -0.06 2.13
C VAL A 29 25.62 1.10 2.79
N GLY A 30 25.32 2.14 2.01
CA GLY A 30 24.58 3.30 2.51
C GLY A 30 23.10 3.01 2.82
N GLY A 31 22.34 4.08 3.01
CA GLY A 31 20.88 3.98 3.08
C GLY A 31 20.32 3.25 1.86
N ILE A 32 19.41 2.30 2.10
CA ILE A 32 18.68 1.60 1.03
C ILE A 32 17.30 2.20 0.97
N TYR A 33 16.98 2.74 -0.20
CA TYR A 33 15.71 3.35 -0.50
C TYR A 33 14.84 2.36 -1.26
N VAL A 34 13.56 2.32 -0.90
CA VAL A 34 12.58 1.39 -1.48
C VAL A 34 11.36 2.18 -1.90
N GLU A 35 10.96 2.02 -3.15
CA GLU A 35 9.72 2.55 -3.72
C GLU A 35 8.86 1.40 -4.23
N VAL A 36 7.60 1.39 -3.82
CA VAL A 36 6.58 0.49 -4.34
C VAL A 36 5.81 1.23 -5.41
N LEU A 37 5.77 0.71 -6.63
CA LEU A 37 5.10 1.35 -7.75
C LEU A 37 3.65 0.87 -7.85
N SER A 38 2.71 1.81 -7.96
CA SER A 38 1.30 1.53 -8.21
C SER A 38 1.00 1.58 -9.72
N PRO A 39 0.30 0.60 -10.31
CA PRO A 39 -0.41 -0.53 -9.65
C PRO A 39 0.47 -1.74 -9.33
N LYS A 40 1.63 -1.86 -9.97
CA LYS A 40 2.62 -2.90 -9.72
C LYS A 40 4.03 -2.38 -10.04
N GLY A 41 5.00 -2.95 -9.35
CA GLY A 41 6.41 -2.69 -9.50
C GLY A 41 7.08 -2.39 -8.16
N ILE A 42 8.38 -2.62 -8.08
CA ILE A 42 9.21 -2.13 -6.97
C ILE A 42 10.55 -1.66 -7.50
N ARG A 43 11.08 -0.61 -6.87
CA ARG A 43 12.40 -0.06 -7.14
C ARG A 43 13.18 0.03 -5.83
N LEU A 44 14.40 -0.49 -5.83
CA LEU A 44 15.32 -0.40 -4.71
C LEU A 44 16.62 0.22 -5.20
N TRP A 45 17.17 1.14 -4.43
CA TRP A 45 18.47 1.71 -4.78
C TRP A 45 19.27 2.13 -3.56
N THR A 46 20.58 2.20 -3.76
CA THR A 46 21.54 2.75 -2.81
C THR A 46 22.64 3.49 -3.57
N ALA A 47 23.39 4.33 -2.86
CA ALA A 47 24.51 5.06 -3.45
C ALA A 47 25.58 4.09 -3.97
N TYR A 48 26.18 4.40 -5.11
CA TYR A 48 27.28 3.61 -5.65
C TYR A 48 28.52 3.69 -4.75
N ASN A 49 29.12 2.55 -4.45
CA ASN A 49 30.38 2.44 -3.73
C ASN A 49 31.45 1.90 -4.69
N PRO A 50 32.51 2.67 -5.02
CA PRO A 50 33.55 2.23 -5.94
C PRO A 50 34.42 1.09 -5.41
N ASP A 51 34.44 0.86 -4.09
CA ASP A 51 35.15 -0.26 -3.49
C ASP A 51 34.31 -1.56 -3.54
N THR A 52 33.05 -1.51 -3.98
CA THR A 52 32.17 -2.68 -4.13
C THR A 52 32.05 -3.05 -5.61
N GLU A 53 32.52 -4.23 -5.99
CA GLU A 53 32.49 -4.71 -7.38
C GLU A 53 31.09 -5.24 -7.77
N LEU A 54 30.39 -5.88 -6.83
CA LEU A 54 29.04 -6.40 -7.07
C LEU A 54 28.14 -6.17 -5.86
N LEU A 55 26.94 -5.66 -6.14
CA LEU A 55 25.86 -5.54 -5.18
C LEU A 55 24.72 -6.48 -5.55
N GLY A 56 24.31 -7.32 -4.60
CA GLY A 56 23.16 -8.21 -4.70
C GLY A 56 22.08 -7.82 -3.70
N VAL A 57 20.82 -8.04 -4.08
CA VAL A 57 19.66 -7.87 -3.20
C VAL A 57 18.81 -9.13 -3.27
N GLU A 58 18.47 -9.64 -2.09
CA GLU A 58 17.41 -10.63 -1.91
C GLU A 58 16.24 -9.96 -1.18
N LEU A 59 15.10 -9.82 -1.83
CA LEU A 59 13.88 -9.26 -1.27
C LEU A 59 12.76 -10.32 -1.26
N TYR A 60 12.07 -10.37 -0.13
CA TYR A 60 10.94 -11.23 0.13
C TYR A 60 9.74 -10.37 0.53
N VAL A 61 8.57 -10.66 -0.07
CA VAL A 61 7.32 -9.95 0.22
C VAL A 61 6.43 -10.87 1.02
N LYS A 62 6.19 -10.53 2.28
CA LYS A 62 5.20 -11.23 3.10
C LYS A 62 3.88 -10.49 3.00
N TYR A 63 2.96 -11.09 2.26
CA TYR A 63 1.60 -10.60 2.12
C TYR A 63 0.85 -10.65 3.44
N TYR A 64 0.18 -9.55 3.75
CA TYR A 64 -0.67 -9.48 4.93
C TYR A 64 -1.94 -10.34 4.74
N GLY A 65 -2.26 -11.19 5.72
CA GLY A 65 -3.42 -12.09 5.68
C GLY A 65 -3.20 -13.45 5.00
N GLY A 66 -2.01 -13.71 4.44
CA GLY A 66 -1.64 -15.02 3.90
C GLY A 66 -0.95 -15.90 4.95
N ARG A 67 -1.23 -17.22 4.93
CA ARG A 67 -0.45 -18.20 5.68
C ARG A 67 1.02 -18.18 5.25
N THR A 68 1.87 -18.45 6.22
CA THR A 68 3.33 -18.53 6.21
C THR A 68 3.84 -19.64 5.28
N GLU A 69 3.70 -19.47 3.97
CA GLU A 69 4.48 -20.27 3.03
C GLU A 69 5.93 -19.81 3.04
N ALA A 70 6.83 -20.70 2.61
CA ALA A 70 8.22 -20.35 2.41
C ALA A 70 8.26 -19.19 1.41
N LEU A 71 8.71 -18.02 1.86
CA LEU A 71 8.75 -16.83 1.01
C LEU A 71 9.68 -17.15 -0.17
N GLU A 72 9.11 -17.29 -1.37
CA GLU A 72 9.89 -17.31 -2.59
C GLU A 72 10.57 -15.93 -2.74
N CYS A 73 11.80 -15.94 -3.24
CA CYS A 73 12.53 -14.69 -3.43
C CYS A 73 11.83 -13.87 -4.52
N ALA A 74 11.22 -12.76 -4.11
CA ALA A 74 10.42 -11.91 -4.98
C ALA A 74 11.32 -11.03 -5.89
N LEU A 75 12.51 -10.69 -5.41
CA LEU A 75 13.56 -10.05 -6.19
C LEU A 75 14.92 -10.54 -5.69
N CYS A 76 15.55 -11.41 -6.47
CA CYS A 76 16.91 -11.92 -6.26
C CYS A 76 17.75 -11.52 -7.47
N GLN A 77 18.40 -10.37 -7.40
CA GLN A 77 19.19 -9.83 -8.51
C GLN A 77 20.52 -9.29 -8.00
N ASN A 78 21.50 -9.32 -8.88
CA ASN A 78 22.81 -8.71 -8.70
C ASN A 78 23.05 -7.66 -9.78
N THR A 79 23.82 -6.64 -9.43
CA THR A 79 24.29 -5.64 -10.38
C THR A 79 25.75 -5.31 -10.08
N THR A 80 26.51 -5.09 -11.14
CA THR A 80 27.90 -4.61 -11.11
C THR A 80 27.99 -3.20 -11.67
N GLU A 81 27.00 -2.76 -12.43
CA GLU A 81 27.01 -1.48 -13.14
C GLU A 81 26.09 -0.47 -12.45
N PRO A 82 26.62 0.69 -12.02
CA PRO A 82 25.79 1.75 -11.48
C PRO A 82 25.05 2.50 -12.59
N VAL A 83 23.82 2.91 -12.28
CA VAL A 83 22.99 3.81 -13.09
C VAL A 83 22.92 5.15 -12.36
N ASP A 84 23.39 6.23 -12.99
CA ASP A 84 23.39 7.59 -12.44
C ASP A 84 24.02 7.70 -11.02
N GLY A 85 25.12 6.98 -10.80
CA GLY A 85 25.82 6.96 -9.50
C GLY A 85 25.10 6.17 -8.40
N LYS A 86 24.16 5.31 -8.76
CA LYS A 86 23.38 4.47 -7.85
C LYS A 86 23.41 3.02 -8.32
N PHE A 87 23.43 2.08 -7.39
CA PHE A 87 23.02 0.72 -7.70
C PHE A 87 21.51 0.65 -7.63
N MET A 88 20.86 0.26 -8.73
CA MET A 88 19.41 0.26 -8.86
C MET A 88 18.91 -1.12 -9.26
N PHE A 89 17.86 -1.57 -8.57
CA PHE A 89 17.16 -2.82 -8.83
C PHE A 89 15.69 -2.52 -9.07
N GLU A 90 15.13 -3.12 -10.12
CA GLU A 90 13.73 -2.92 -10.49
C GLU A 90 13.07 -4.26 -10.79
N HIS A 91 11.84 -4.43 -10.31
CA HIS A 91 10.99 -5.55 -10.71
C HIS A 91 9.62 -5.02 -11.13
N PRO A 92 9.29 -4.95 -12.43
CA PRO A 92 8.09 -4.26 -12.92
C PRO A 92 6.78 -4.98 -12.58
N ASN A 93 6.84 -6.28 -12.29
CA ASN A 93 5.66 -7.10 -12.04
C ASN A 93 5.45 -7.44 -10.55
N LEU A 94 6.29 -6.93 -9.66
CA LEU A 94 6.17 -7.25 -8.23
C LEU A 94 5.01 -6.45 -7.63
N VAL A 95 4.07 -7.14 -6.98
CA VAL A 95 2.93 -6.50 -6.31
C VAL A 95 3.22 -6.48 -4.82
N ALA A 96 3.29 -5.28 -4.25
CA ALA A 96 3.34 -5.05 -2.81
C ALA A 96 2.29 -3.98 -2.45
N ARG A 97 1.55 -4.20 -1.37
CA ARG A 97 0.41 -3.37 -0.97
C ARG A 97 0.64 -2.75 0.40
N PHE A 98 -0.13 -1.70 0.71
CA PHE A 98 -0.11 -1.10 2.04
C PHE A 98 -0.34 -2.17 3.12
N GLY A 99 0.54 -2.19 4.13
CA GLY A 99 0.50 -3.15 5.23
C GLY A 99 1.30 -4.44 5.00
N ASP A 100 1.76 -4.72 3.78
CA ASP A 100 2.67 -5.84 3.52
C ASP A 100 4.03 -5.62 4.20
N VAL A 101 4.74 -6.71 4.49
CA VAL A 101 6.09 -6.67 5.08
C VAL A 101 7.11 -6.99 4.01
N LEU A 102 8.00 -6.04 3.74
CA LEU A 102 9.17 -6.22 2.90
C LEU A 102 10.34 -6.64 3.79
N GLN A 103 10.91 -7.81 3.50
CA GLN A 103 12.13 -8.28 4.13
C GLN A 103 13.22 -8.35 3.07
N TYR A 104 14.32 -7.61 3.24
CA TYR A 104 15.43 -7.63 2.30
C TYR A 104 16.77 -7.88 2.97
N THR A 105 17.68 -8.46 2.20
CA THR A 105 19.08 -8.69 2.55
C THR A 105 19.95 -8.18 1.41
N VAL A 106 21.03 -7.48 1.76
CA VAL A 106 22.03 -7.04 0.79
C VAL A 106 23.24 -7.95 0.85
N ILE A 107 23.83 -8.18 -0.31
CA ILE A 107 25.04 -8.98 -0.49
C ILE A 107 26.03 -8.10 -1.22
N THR A 108 27.25 -7.95 -0.69
CA THR A 108 28.32 -7.18 -1.34
C THR A 108 29.51 -8.09 -1.64
N TYR A 109 30.18 -7.82 -2.75
CA TYR A 109 31.43 -8.47 -3.14
C TYR A 109 32.43 -7.40 -3.56
N ASP A 110 33.64 -7.47 -3.03
CA ASP A 110 34.73 -6.50 -3.22
C ASP A 110 35.85 -7.02 -4.16
N GLY A 111 35.63 -8.16 -4.82
CA GLY A 111 36.63 -8.84 -5.64
C GLY A 111 37.37 -9.97 -4.92
N ALA A 112 37.29 -10.04 -3.58
CA ALA A 112 37.96 -11.08 -2.78
C ALA A 112 37.00 -11.81 -1.85
N THR A 113 36.18 -11.08 -1.12
CA THR A 113 35.25 -11.57 -0.11
C THR A 113 33.82 -11.23 -0.47
N THR A 114 32.89 -12.11 -0.06
CA THR A 114 31.45 -11.84 -0.16
C THR A 114 30.91 -11.64 1.25
N MET A 115 30.20 -10.54 1.49
CA MET A 115 29.55 -10.26 2.77
C MET A 115 28.05 -10.22 2.57
N ARG A 116 27.34 -10.95 3.44
CA ARG A 116 25.88 -10.91 3.54
C ARG A 116 25.51 -10.03 4.73
N HIS A 117 24.80 -8.95 4.45
CA HIS A 117 24.36 -7.98 5.46
C HIS A 117 23.23 -8.53 6.33
N ALA A 118 23.00 -7.88 7.47
CA ALA A 118 21.88 -8.23 8.34
C ALA A 118 20.54 -8.03 7.62
N VAL A 119 19.59 -8.93 7.89
CA VAL A 119 18.24 -8.87 7.33
C VAL A 119 17.52 -7.63 7.85
N ARG A 120 16.98 -6.82 6.95
CA ARG A 120 16.16 -5.64 7.28
C ARG A 120 14.70 -5.91 6.95
N ARG A 121 13.80 -5.38 7.78
CA ARG A 121 12.34 -5.54 7.65
C ARG A 121 11.67 -4.18 7.72
N MET A 122 10.72 -3.95 6.84
CA MET A 122 9.92 -2.72 6.82
C MET A 122 8.50 -3.00 6.37
N PHE A 123 7.56 -2.19 6.86
CA PHE A 123 6.17 -2.23 6.40
C PHE A 123 6.01 -1.31 5.19
N VAL A 124 5.21 -1.75 4.22
CA VAL A 124 4.79 -0.90 3.12
C VAL A 124 3.82 0.15 3.65
N ARG A 125 4.32 1.39 3.74
CA ARG A 125 3.53 2.56 4.11
C ARG A 125 3.15 3.35 2.87
N GLU A 126 2.24 4.30 3.04
CA GLU A 126 1.72 5.09 1.92
C GLU A 126 2.79 5.98 1.28
N GLU A 127 3.78 6.45 2.05
CA GLU A 127 4.84 7.32 1.53
C GLU A 127 5.79 6.60 0.58
N LEU A 128 5.87 5.27 0.71
CA LEU A 128 6.68 4.40 -0.15
C LEU A 128 5.97 4.07 -1.47
N ILE A 129 4.65 4.24 -1.53
CA ILE A 129 3.86 3.94 -2.73
C ILE A 129 3.95 5.15 -3.67
N LYS A 130 4.58 4.97 -4.82
CA LYS A 130 4.69 5.96 -5.89
C LYS A 130 3.84 5.55 -7.09
N PRO A 131 3.21 6.48 -7.80
CA PRO A 131 2.60 6.16 -9.09
C PRO A 131 3.70 5.71 -10.06
N ASN A 132 3.48 4.61 -10.79
CA ASN A 132 4.38 4.20 -11.86
C ASN A 132 4.28 5.26 -12.99
N ASP A 133 5.39 5.82 -13.43
CA ASP A 133 5.50 7.00 -14.32
C ASP A 133 4.93 6.80 -15.75
N ARG A 134 3.61 6.61 -15.86
CA ARG A 134 2.84 7.36 -16.84
C ARG A 134 2.36 8.59 -16.09
N CYS A 135 2.89 9.77 -16.44
CA CYS A 135 2.32 11.03 -15.97
C CYS A 135 0.82 11.02 -16.27
N VAL A 136 0.00 10.64 -15.29
CA VAL A 136 -1.39 11.03 -15.25
C VAL A 136 -1.29 12.49 -14.84
N CYS A 137 -1.14 13.37 -15.83
CA CYS A 137 -1.65 14.72 -15.65
C CYS A 137 -3.04 14.53 -15.08
N PRO A 138 -3.35 14.95 -13.85
CA PRO A 138 -4.73 15.03 -13.46
C PRO A 138 -5.34 15.97 -14.49
N GLY A 139 -6.07 15.41 -15.46
CA GLY A 139 -7.15 16.12 -16.09
C GLY A 139 -7.89 16.70 -14.90
N ARG A 140 -7.92 18.03 -14.85
CA ARG A 140 -8.52 18.80 -13.78
C ARG A 140 -9.98 18.41 -13.71
N GLU A 141 -10.28 17.28 -13.07
CA GLU A 141 -11.57 17.06 -12.46
C GLU A 141 -11.65 18.17 -11.44
N LEU A 142 -12.49 19.14 -11.77
CA LEU A 142 -12.96 20.15 -10.85
C LEU A 142 -13.15 19.44 -9.51
N PRO A 143 -12.59 19.94 -8.39
CA PRO A 143 -12.87 19.35 -7.10
C PRO A 143 -14.39 19.29 -6.97
N GLY A 144 -14.93 18.08 -7.08
CA GLY A 144 -16.33 17.80 -6.79
C GLY A 144 -16.56 18.40 -5.43
N ALA A 145 -17.48 19.36 -5.40
CA ALA A 145 -17.73 20.33 -4.35
C ALA A 145 -17.14 19.93 -2.99
N LEU A 146 -16.27 20.79 -2.45
CA LEU A 146 -15.93 20.92 -1.03
C LEU A 146 -17.00 20.24 -0.16
N ARG A 147 -16.75 18.99 0.22
CA ARG A 147 -17.56 18.30 1.22
C ARG A 147 -17.39 19.12 2.49
N SER A 148 -18.49 19.74 2.91
CA SER A 148 -18.60 20.55 4.11
C SER A 148 -18.08 19.77 5.33
N PRO A 149 -17.59 20.48 6.36
CA PRO A 149 -17.18 19.86 7.62
C PRO A 149 -18.35 19.08 8.26
N PRO A 150 -18.06 18.03 9.05
CA PRO A 150 -19.04 17.00 9.38
C PRO A 150 -20.00 17.44 10.50
N SER A 151 -21.26 17.73 10.16
CA SER A 151 -22.40 17.34 11.01
C SER A 151 -22.75 15.89 10.68
N ALA A 152 -21.88 14.99 11.16
CA ALA A 152 -21.58 13.68 10.58
C ALA A 152 -22.76 12.72 10.36
N GLU A 153 -23.90 12.90 11.00
CA GLU A 153 -25.02 11.95 10.94
C GLU A 153 -26.22 12.48 10.15
N VAL A 154 -26.54 13.77 10.28
CA VAL A 154 -27.64 14.40 9.53
C VAL A 154 -27.26 14.56 8.06
N ASP A 155 -26.02 14.96 7.78
CA ASP A 155 -25.54 15.09 6.39
C ASP A 155 -25.40 13.72 5.70
N LEU A 156 -25.10 12.67 6.47
CA LEU A 156 -25.12 11.28 5.97
C LEU A 156 -26.56 10.88 5.64
N LEU A 157 -27.51 11.20 6.52
CA LEU A 157 -28.94 10.91 6.30
C LEU A 157 -29.50 11.68 5.09
N GLU A 158 -29.11 12.95 4.92
CA GLU A 158 -29.52 13.76 3.78
C GLU A 158 -28.92 13.23 2.48
N ARG A 159 -27.64 12.81 2.49
CA ARG A 159 -27.02 12.09 1.37
C ARG A 159 -27.71 10.75 1.08
N MET A 160 -28.14 10.01 2.10
CA MET A 160 -28.91 8.77 1.95
C MET A 160 -30.25 9.02 1.26
N ILE A 161 -30.98 10.03 1.71
CA ILE A 161 -32.28 10.40 1.14
C ILE A 161 -32.10 10.84 -0.32
N LEU A 162 -31.11 11.68 -0.61
CA LEU A 162 -30.86 12.18 -1.97
C LEU A 162 -30.41 11.07 -2.93
N ARG A 163 -29.55 10.13 -2.50
CA ARG A 163 -29.15 8.98 -3.34
C ARG A 163 -30.30 7.99 -3.54
N ALA A 164 -31.07 7.70 -2.50
CA ALA A 164 -32.25 6.82 -2.60
C ALA A 164 -33.36 7.42 -3.48
N LEU A 165 -33.50 8.75 -3.50
CA LEU A 165 -34.46 9.44 -4.37
C LEU A 165 -33.96 9.57 -5.82
N GLY A 166 -32.65 9.68 -6.04
CA GLY A 166 -32.05 9.80 -7.38
C GLY A 166 -32.10 8.51 -8.21
N ASN A 167 -32.08 7.35 -7.57
CA ASN A 167 -31.99 6.04 -8.23
C ASN A 167 -33.33 5.29 -8.38
N ARG A 168 -34.45 6.01 -8.47
CA ARG A 168 -35.81 5.44 -8.66
C ARG A 168 -36.05 4.74 -10.02
N SER A 169 -35.01 4.32 -10.74
CA SER A 169 -35.19 3.50 -11.95
C SER A 169 -34.55 2.13 -11.80
N ARG A 170 -35.45 1.15 -11.63
CA ARG A 170 -35.32 -0.32 -11.68
C ARG A 170 -35.07 -1.01 -10.34
N ASP A 171 -36.17 -1.64 -9.93
CA ASP A 171 -36.34 -2.65 -8.88
C ASP A 171 -36.02 -2.19 -7.45
N CYS A 172 -37.08 -1.97 -6.67
CA CYS A 172 -37.03 -1.72 -5.23
C CYS A 172 -36.66 -2.99 -4.47
N ASP A 173 -35.55 -3.62 -4.83
CA ASP A 173 -34.94 -4.64 -4.01
C ASP A 173 -34.26 -3.93 -2.84
N SER A 174 -34.58 -4.39 -1.63
CA SER A 174 -34.10 -3.81 -0.38
C SER A 174 -32.57 -3.67 -0.41
N ILE A 175 -32.06 -2.45 -0.19
CA ILE A 175 -30.62 -2.18 0.00
C ILE A 175 -30.09 -3.20 1.00
N SER A 176 -29.19 -4.05 0.55
CA SER A 176 -28.67 -5.15 1.34
C SER A 176 -27.55 -4.66 2.25
N ASN A 177 -27.23 -5.41 3.29
CA ASN A 177 -26.10 -5.09 4.18
C ASN A 177 -24.76 -5.64 3.66
N TRP A 178 -24.70 -5.99 2.37
CA TRP A 178 -23.53 -6.61 1.77
C TRP A 178 -22.60 -5.57 1.13
N LEU A 179 -21.30 -5.85 1.24
CA LEU A 179 -20.21 -5.12 0.59
C LEU A 179 -19.31 -6.12 -0.12
N VAL A 180 -18.64 -5.67 -1.18
CA VAL A 180 -17.68 -6.47 -1.94
C VAL A 180 -16.28 -5.92 -1.72
N LEU A 181 -15.37 -6.80 -1.31
CA LEU A 181 -13.94 -6.53 -1.27
C LEU A 181 -13.28 -7.07 -2.55
N ARG A 182 -12.84 -6.17 -3.43
CA ARG A 182 -12.10 -6.47 -4.67
C ARG A 182 -10.64 -6.84 -4.36
N ALA A 183 -10.41 -8.04 -3.86
CA ALA A 183 -9.06 -8.54 -3.59
C ALA A 183 -8.65 -9.67 -4.56
N GLU A 184 -7.54 -9.48 -5.28
CA GLU A 184 -6.80 -10.52 -6.01
C GLU A 184 -5.34 -10.60 -5.49
N PRO A 185 -4.62 -11.74 -5.58
CA PRO A 185 -5.05 -13.11 -5.83
C PRO A 185 -5.19 -13.93 -4.52
N ARG A 186 -5.92 -15.04 -4.64
CA ARG A 186 -6.43 -15.90 -3.56
C ARG A 186 -5.36 -16.89 -3.05
N ASN A 187 -5.31 -17.09 -1.74
CA ASN A 187 -4.91 -18.36 -1.16
C ASN A 187 -6.18 -19.16 -0.84
N GLU A 188 -6.42 -20.26 -1.53
CA GLU A 188 -7.61 -21.12 -1.35
C GLU A 188 -7.71 -21.74 0.07
N GLN A 189 -6.62 -21.69 0.84
CA GLN A 189 -6.54 -22.22 2.21
C GLN A 189 -6.63 -21.14 3.31
N ALA A 190 -6.92 -19.88 2.98
CA ALA A 190 -7.08 -18.81 3.97
C ALA A 190 -8.53 -18.77 4.50
N ASP A 191 -8.69 -18.59 5.81
CA ASP A 191 -10.00 -18.29 6.42
C ASP A 191 -10.48 -16.92 5.90
N LEU A 192 -11.51 -16.94 5.05
CA LEU A 192 -12.07 -15.76 4.39
C LEU A 192 -12.50 -14.68 5.39
N LEU A 193 -13.07 -15.11 6.52
CA LEU A 193 -13.58 -14.21 7.54
C LEU A 193 -12.44 -13.54 8.30
N GLU A 194 -11.39 -14.29 8.65
CA GLU A 194 -10.18 -13.72 9.25
C GLU A 194 -9.50 -12.75 8.28
N TYR A 195 -9.44 -13.09 6.99
CA TYR A 195 -8.87 -12.22 5.96
C TYR A 195 -9.59 -10.88 5.86
N VAL A 196 -10.93 -10.89 5.73
CA VAL A 196 -11.74 -9.65 5.63
C VAL A 196 -11.60 -8.81 6.90
N ARG A 197 -11.68 -9.42 8.09
CA ARG A 197 -11.53 -8.70 9.37
C ARG A 197 -10.18 -7.99 9.46
N THR A 198 -9.13 -8.73 9.13
CA THR A 198 -7.75 -8.28 9.19
C THR A 198 -7.50 -7.17 8.16
N TYR A 199 -8.07 -7.28 6.96
CA TYR A 199 -8.01 -6.25 5.93
C TYR A 199 -8.72 -4.95 6.32
N LEU A 200 -9.93 -5.05 6.89
CA LEU A 200 -10.70 -3.88 7.34
C LEU A 200 -9.99 -3.12 8.47
N ASP A 201 -9.32 -3.83 9.38
CA ASP A 201 -8.53 -3.21 10.44
C ASP A 201 -7.32 -2.45 9.89
N LEU A 202 -6.68 -2.93 8.81
CA LEU A 202 -5.63 -2.18 8.09
C LEU A 202 -6.16 -0.95 7.38
N LEU A 203 -7.31 -1.07 6.69
CA LEU A 203 -7.91 0.09 6.02
C LEU A 203 -8.25 1.18 7.02
N LEU A 204 -8.70 0.81 8.22
CA LEU A 204 -8.93 1.77 9.29
C LEU A 204 -7.62 2.40 9.79
N LEU A 205 -6.53 1.63 9.89
CA LEU A 205 -5.22 2.23 10.17
C LEU A 205 -4.86 3.24 9.09
N ARG A 206 -4.97 2.87 7.81
CA ARG A 206 -4.71 3.76 6.67
C ARG A 206 -5.57 5.02 6.70
N ALA A 207 -6.86 4.87 7.01
CA ALA A 207 -7.80 5.98 7.16
C ALA A 207 -7.34 6.91 8.30
N LYS A 208 -7.00 6.35 9.47
CA LYS A 208 -6.48 7.11 10.61
C LYS A 208 -5.22 7.89 10.28
N TRP A 209 -4.26 7.28 9.57
CA TRP A 209 -3.03 7.95 9.14
C TRP A 209 -3.32 9.15 8.23
N ARG A 210 -4.33 9.07 7.37
CA ARG A 210 -4.75 10.21 6.51
C ARG A 210 -5.58 11.26 7.26
N THR A 211 -6.41 10.86 8.22
CA THR A 211 -7.29 11.78 8.96
C THR A 211 -6.61 12.45 10.16
N LEU A 212 -5.41 12.00 10.54
CA LEU A 212 -4.62 12.56 11.64
C LEU A 212 -4.30 14.06 11.41
N ASP A 213 -4.13 14.48 10.17
CA ASP A 213 -3.92 15.89 9.80
C ASP A 213 -5.24 16.67 9.64
N ALA A 214 -6.39 15.98 9.60
CA ALA A 214 -7.69 16.56 9.24
C ALA A 214 -8.70 16.67 10.42
N GLY A 215 -8.28 16.42 11.66
CA GLY A 215 -9.14 16.59 12.84
C GLY A 215 -10.45 15.77 12.82
N GLY A 216 -10.52 14.73 11.97
CA GLY A 216 -11.74 14.00 11.70
C GLY A 216 -12.05 12.96 12.77
N SER A 217 -13.14 13.17 13.51
CA SER A 217 -13.78 12.17 14.39
C SER A 217 -14.49 11.08 13.58
N GLY A 218 -13.79 10.38 12.69
CA GLY A 218 -14.36 9.32 11.87
C GLY A 218 -14.13 7.96 12.50
N TRP A 219 -15.12 7.42 13.21
CA TRP A 219 -15.15 6.11 13.90
C TRP A 219 -14.63 6.10 15.34
N THR A 220 -15.54 6.26 16.32
CA THR A 220 -15.18 6.47 17.73
C THR A 220 -15.44 5.30 18.69
N SER A 221 -15.80 4.08 18.27
CA SER A 221 -16.00 3.03 19.28
C SER A 221 -15.83 1.56 18.86
N VAL A 222 -16.15 1.16 17.63
CA VAL A 222 -16.20 -0.27 17.28
C VAL A 222 -15.18 -0.62 16.20
N ARG A 223 -14.43 -1.73 16.35
CA ARG A 223 -13.53 -2.18 15.29
C ARG A 223 -14.35 -2.64 14.06
N PRO A 224 -13.99 -2.22 12.83
CA PRO A 224 -14.63 -2.68 11.60
C PRO A 224 -14.72 -4.19 11.50
N SER A 225 -13.69 -4.90 11.97
CA SER A 225 -13.67 -6.36 12.06
C SER A 225 -14.81 -6.97 12.90
N ALA A 226 -15.30 -6.26 13.91
CA ALA A 226 -16.40 -6.74 14.78
C ALA A 226 -17.79 -6.59 14.15
N LEU A 227 -17.88 -5.85 13.04
CA LEU A 227 -19.14 -5.56 12.33
C LEU A 227 -19.42 -6.55 11.20
N VAL A 228 -18.40 -7.32 10.82
CA VAL A 228 -18.54 -8.40 9.84
C VAL A 228 -19.24 -9.59 10.49
N VAL A 229 -20.42 -9.93 9.95
CA VAL A 229 -21.27 -11.02 10.42
C VAL A 229 -20.95 -12.28 9.62
N GLU A 230 -21.04 -12.20 8.30
CA GLU A 230 -20.87 -13.32 7.36
C GLU A 230 -19.99 -12.91 6.19
N VAL A 231 -19.33 -13.90 5.58
CA VAL A 231 -18.41 -13.72 4.44
C VAL A 231 -18.64 -14.83 3.43
N GLU A 232 -18.79 -14.46 2.17
CA GLU A 232 -19.05 -15.35 1.04
C GLU A 232 -18.12 -15.03 -0.14
N ASP A 233 -17.85 -16.04 -0.97
CA ASP A 233 -17.13 -15.84 -2.23
C ASP A 233 -18.05 -15.19 -3.27
N HIS A 234 -17.55 -14.13 -3.92
CA HIS A 234 -18.26 -13.42 -4.97
C HIS A 234 -17.45 -13.42 -6.27
N ALA A 235 -18.11 -13.24 -7.41
CA ALA A 235 -17.45 -13.22 -8.72
C ALA A 235 -16.41 -12.10 -8.84
N GLU A 236 -16.64 -10.97 -8.15
CA GLU A 236 -15.77 -9.80 -8.14
C GLU A 236 -14.83 -9.72 -6.92
N GLY A 237 -14.78 -10.77 -6.09
CA GLY A 237 -13.92 -10.79 -4.90
C GLY A 237 -14.56 -11.52 -3.72
N ILE A 238 -14.55 -10.88 -2.54
CA ILE A 238 -15.11 -11.43 -1.30
C ILE A 238 -16.31 -10.57 -0.88
N ALA A 239 -17.50 -11.15 -0.86
CA ALA A 239 -18.68 -10.49 -0.31
C ALA A 239 -18.69 -10.64 1.21
N PHE A 240 -19.02 -9.58 1.94
CA PHE A 240 -19.16 -9.64 3.39
C PHE A 240 -20.36 -8.83 3.87
N GLN A 241 -21.05 -9.38 4.86
CA GLN A 241 -22.23 -8.78 5.45
C GLN A 241 -21.87 -7.97 6.70
N VAL A 242 -22.39 -6.75 6.78
CA VAL A 242 -22.24 -5.84 7.92
C VAL A 242 -23.51 -5.89 8.78
N ARG A 243 -23.45 -5.57 10.09
CA ARG A 243 -24.62 -5.70 10.99
C ARG A 243 -25.78 -4.79 10.59
N SER A 244 -25.51 -3.66 9.95
CA SER A 244 -26.54 -2.69 9.58
C SER A 244 -26.19 -1.89 8.32
N THR A 245 -27.21 -1.42 7.60
CA THR A 245 -27.08 -0.53 6.44
C THR A 245 -26.35 0.77 6.77
N ILE A 246 -26.50 1.28 8.00
CA ILE A 246 -25.81 2.49 8.44
C ILE A 246 -24.30 2.28 8.62
N GLU A 247 -23.88 1.08 9.05
CA GLU A 247 -22.46 0.71 9.13
C GLU A 247 -21.85 0.50 7.75
N LYS A 248 -22.60 -0.12 6.82
CA LYS A 248 -22.24 -0.23 5.40
C LYS A 248 -21.91 1.15 4.80
N LEU A 249 -22.76 2.15 5.05
CA LEU A 249 -22.54 3.52 4.57
C LEU A 249 -21.35 4.21 5.22
N LYS A 250 -21.17 4.04 6.54
CA LYS A 250 -20.00 4.56 7.25
C LYS A 250 -18.71 3.95 6.68
N MET A 251 -18.71 2.66 6.37
CA MET A 251 -17.59 1.98 5.70
C MET A 251 -17.33 2.54 4.30
N LEU A 252 -18.36 2.69 3.47
CA LEU A 252 -18.21 3.23 2.12
C LEU A 252 -17.69 4.68 2.13
N ASP A 253 -18.19 5.55 3.02
CA ASP A 253 -17.72 6.94 3.05
C ASP A 253 -16.26 7.03 3.52
N LEU A 254 -15.92 6.30 4.59
CA LEU A 254 -14.58 6.31 5.16
C LEU A 254 -13.55 5.59 4.29
N MET A 255 -13.93 4.49 3.62
CA MET A 255 -13.01 3.64 2.85
C MET A 255 -13.11 3.87 1.33
N SER A 256 -13.89 4.86 0.89
CA SER A 256 -13.99 5.30 -0.52
C SER A 256 -12.63 5.57 -1.16
N PHE A 257 -11.65 6.04 -0.38
CA PHE A 257 -10.30 6.32 -0.86
C PHE A 257 -9.52 5.08 -1.31
N SER A 258 -9.92 3.89 -0.87
CA SER A 258 -9.22 2.65 -1.20
C SER A 258 -9.57 2.18 -2.62
N GLY A 259 -10.80 2.43 -3.08
CA GLY A 259 -11.33 1.87 -4.33
C GLY A 259 -11.41 0.33 -4.32
N VAL A 260 -11.23 -0.30 -3.16
CA VAL A 260 -11.22 -1.78 -3.02
C VAL A 260 -12.54 -2.30 -2.44
N ILE A 261 -13.25 -1.47 -1.68
CA ILE A 261 -14.57 -1.81 -1.12
C ILE A 261 -15.62 -1.15 -1.98
N GLU A 262 -16.53 -1.97 -2.50
CA GLU A 262 -17.65 -1.54 -3.33
C GLU A 262 -18.98 -2.01 -2.74
N ASP A 263 -20.04 -1.30 -3.14
CA ASP A 263 -21.40 -1.68 -2.82
C ASP A 263 -21.78 -2.96 -3.56
N PHE A 264 -22.24 -3.98 -2.84
CA PHE A 264 -22.72 -5.22 -3.44
C PHE A 264 -23.92 -4.98 -4.37
N ASP A 265 -24.79 -4.04 -4.02
CA ASP A 265 -26.01 -3.77 -4.80
C ASP A 265 -25.73 -2.86 -6.01
N GLY A 266 -24.54 -2.26 -6.10
CA GLY A 266 -24.18 -1.29 -7.14
C GLY A 266 -25.04 0.00 -7.11
N VAL A 267 -25.70 0.28 -5.98
CA VAL A 267 -26.65 1.39 -5.83
C VAL A 267 -25.97 2.64 -5.26
N LEU A 268 -24.86 2.48 -4.51
CA LEU A 268 -24.25 3.53 -3.67
C LEU A 268 -22.89 4.08 -4.12
#